data_AF-A0A949A0C2-F1
#
_entry.id   AF-A0A949A0C2-F1
#
_cell.length_a   1.000
_cell.length_b   1.000
_cell.length_c   1.000
_cell.angle_alpha   90.00
_cell.angle_beta   90.00
_cell.angle_gamma   90.00
#
_symmetry.space_group_name_H-M   'P 1'
#
loop_
_entity.id
_entity.type
_entity.pdbx_description
1 polymer ?
#
loop_
_entity_poly.entity_id
_entity_poly.type
_entity_poly.pdbx_seq_one_letter_code
_entity_poly.pdbx_strand_id
1 'polypeptide(L)'
;MNRQFRRFLFEVPWTHLIVGATLGAIGALGAEKWLIGRIKLDGWFEIAVGLLLGGLVGWVIPEFVNSARTSWRTAQPLRALLNPFHNDSSPVTFFLAAMYPAASNVFEKSIPLEINKTDIVVPHHGIPWVLTESDTQAFGYVMALLAQAGKISNISIVRDDSGINIAETNIIVIGSPKSNFKSRQINNSFKKLPVRFDTINGRQIIIDENRKHQWQSDDAFDYGILAKLPNEQDIEKAVIILAGISYIGTAGVGYFLWKRWRDVEVSTSGKYFAMVIN
;
A
#
# COMPACT_ATOMS: atom_id res chain seq x y z
N MET A 1 0.68 -16.51 47.11
CA MET A 1 1.39 -16.25 45.83
C MET A 1 0.88 -17.25 44.79
N ASN A 2 0.22 -16.78 43.73
CA ASN A 2 -0.63 -17.59 42.84
C ASN A 2 0.20 -18.55 41.94
N ARG A 3 -0.28 -19.79 41.72
CA ARG A 3 0.43 -20.84 40.95
C ARG A 3 0.66 -20.44 39.48
N GLN A 4 -0.23 -19.61 38.93
CA GLN A 4 -0.06 -19.03 37.58
C GLN A 4 1.11 -18.05 37.48
N PHE A 5 1.39 -17.30 38.55
CA PHE A 5 2.50 -16.34 38.58
C PHE A 5 3.87 -17.04 38.57
N ARG A 6 3.97 -18.23 39.18
CA ARG A 6 5.19 -19.04 39.12
C ARG A 6 5.47 -19.59 37.73
N ARG A 7 4.46 -20.03 36.97
CA ARG A 7 4.67 -20.50 35.58
C ARG A 7 5.10 -19.36 34.65
N PHE A 8 4.51 -18.18 34.81
CA PHE A 8 4.86 -17.00 34.03
C PHE A 8 6.34 -16.61 34.20
N LEU A 9 6.88 -16.67 35.43
CA LEU A 9 8.29 -16.35 35.70
C LEU A 9 9.30 -17.33 35.08
N PHE A 10 8.90 -18.55 34.72
CA PHE A 10 9.79 -19.55 34.13
C PHE A 10 9.77 -19.59 32.60
N GLU A 11 8.82 -18.92 31.94
CA GLU A 11 8.71 -18.88 30.47
C GLU A 11 9.33 -17.63 29.85
N VAL A 12 9.66 -16.61 30.65
CA VAL A 12 10.36 -15.41 30.15
C VAL A 12 11.84 -15.74 29.92
N PRO A 13 12.38 -15.58 28.70
CA PRO A 13 13.79 -15.82 28.43
C PRO A 13 14.65 -14.91 29.32
N TRP A 14 15.58 -15.49 30.09
CA TRP A 14 16.46 -14.76 31.01
C TRP A 14 17.18 -13.56 30.36
N THR A 15 17.44 -13.63 29.06
CA THR A 15 18.03 -12.53 28.28
C THR A 15 17.16 -11.26 28.27
N HIS A 16 15.84 -11.40 28.24
CA HIS A 16 14.90 -10.26 28.23
C HIS A 16 14.86 -9.59 29.61
N LEU A 17 14.96 -10.41 30.66
CA LEU A 17 15.01 -9.96 32.05
C LEU A 17 16.32 -9.20 32.32
N ILE A 18 17.45 -9.70 31.82
CA ILE A 18 18.76 -9.03 31.91
C ILE A 18 18.76 -7.72 31.12
N VAL A 19 18.25 -7.69 29.88
CA VAL A 19 18.23 -6.46 29.07
C VAL A 19 17.28 -5.41 29.68
N GLY A 20 16.10 -5.83 30.14
CA GLY A 20 15.16 -4.96 30.85
C GLY A 20 15.73 -4.38 32.14
N ALA A 21 16.40 -5.21 32.96
CA ALA A 21 17.09 -4.76 34.17
C ALA A 21 18.23 -3.79 33.85
N THR A 22 19.00 -4.03 32.78
CA THR A 22 20.12 -3.18 32.37
C THR A 22 19.64 -1.82 31.86
N LEU A 23 18.61 -1.79 31.01
CA LEU A 23 18.01 -0.55 30.52
C LEU A 23 17.30 0.22 31.65
N GLY A 24 16.66 -0.48 32.58
CA GLY A 24 16.09 0.08 33.79
C GLY A 24 17.15 0.74 34.68
N ALA A 25 18.29 0.09 34.89
CA ALA A 25 19.41 0.64 35.64
C ALA A 25 20.04 1.88 34.96
N ILE A 26 20.22 1.85 33.63
CA ILE A 26 20.72 3.00 32.86
C ILE A 26 19.71 4.17 32.91
N GLY A 27 18.42 3.88 32.78
CA GLY A 27 17.35 4.86 32.91
C GLY A 27 17.27 5.46 34.31
N ALA A 28 17.42 4.64 35.36
CA ALA A 28 17.46 5.09 36.75
C ALA A 28 18.68 5.98 37.02
N LEU A 29 19.88 5.61 36.55
CA LEU A 29 21.10 6.42 36.69
C LEU A 29 21.02 7.75 35.91
N GLY A 30 20.37 7.74 34.74
CA GLY A 30 20.11 8.95 33.95
C GLY A 30 19.07 9.85 34.61
N ALA A 31 18.00 9.27 35.14
CA ALA A 31 16.96 9.96 35.90
C ALA A 31 17.53 10.53 37.20
N GLU A 32 18.37 9.79 37.92
CA GLU A 32 19.07 10.21 39.13
C GLU A 32 19.91 11.46 38.85
N LYS A 33 20.72 11.48 37.78
CA LYS A 33 21.47 12.69 37.38
C LYS A 33 20.57 13.88 37.02
N TRP A 34 19.36 13.64 36.53
CA TRP A 34 18.42 14.70 36.14
C TRP A 34 17.54 15.18 37.31
N LEU A 35 17.20 14.29 38.27
CA LEU A 35 16.34 14.54 39.42
C LEU A 35 17.08 15.00 40.68
N ILE A 36 18.37 14.69 40.83
CA ILE A 36 19.20 15.09 41.98
C ILE A 36 19.24 16.61 42.21
N GLY A 37 18.80 17.42 41.23
CA GLY A 37 18.65 18.85 41.41
C GLY A 37 17.44 19.31 42.24
N ARG A 38 16.40 18.48 42.51
CA ARG A 38 15.12 19.02 43.00
C ARG A 38 14.40 18.31 44.15
N ILE A 39 14.59 17.02 44.44
CA ILE A 39 13.79 16.34 45.48
C ILE A 39 14.62 15.23 46.16
N LYS A 40 14.78 15.27 47.50
CA LYS A 40 15.30 14.15 48.30
C LYS A 40 14.19 13.12 48.51
N LEU A 41 14.30 11.95 47.89
CA LEU A 41 13.41 10.81 48.15
C LEU A 41 14.10 9.83 49.11
N ASP A 42 13.32 9.12 49.92
CA ASP A 42 13.85 8.04 50.77
C ASP A 42 14.35 6.89 49.90
N GLY A 43 15.54 6.34 50.18
CA GLY A 43 16.20 5.35 49.32
C GLY A 43 15.39 4.07 49.04
N TRP A 44 14.46 3.69 49.91
CA TRP A 44 13.54 2.58 49.65
C TRP A 44 12.50 2.89 48.57
N PHE A 45 12.07 4.15 48.45
CA PHE A 45 11.14 4.59 47.42
C PHE A 45 11.82 4.59 46.04
N GLU A 46 13.09 4.99 45.96
CA GLU A 46 13.88 4.95 44.72
C GLU A 46 14.01 3.53 44.17
N ILE A 47 14.28 2.55 45.05
CA ILE A 47 14.34 1.13 44.67
C ILE A 47 12.97 0.63 44.18
N ALA A 48 11.88 1.00 44.86
CA ALA A 48 10.54 0.59 44.47
C ALA A 48 10.13 1.18 43.10
N VAL A 49 10.42 2.46 42.85
CA VAL A 49 10.17 3.12 41.56
C VAL A 49 11.05 2.50 40.46
N GLY A 50 12.33 2.23 40.74
CA GLY A 50 13.23 1.57 39.80
C GLY A 50 12.76 0.17 39.40
N LEU A 51 12.26 -0.63 40.36
CA LEU A 51 11.70 -1.96 40.09
C LEU A 51 10.39 -1.87 39.29
N LEU A 52 9.51 -0.91 39.58
CA LEU A 52 8.27 -0.71 38.84
C LEU A 52 8.53 -0.25 37.40
N LEU A 53 9.42 0.73 37.20
CA LEU A 53 9.81 1.20 35.88
C LEU A 53 10.56 0.11 35.10
N GLY A 54 11.50 -0.60 35.74
CA GLY A 54 12.21 -1.72 35.14
C GLY A 54 11.26 -2.86 34.75
N GLY A 55 10.24 -3.14 35.57
CA GLY A 55 9.19 -4.11 35.27
C GLY A 55 8.29 -3.69 34.11
N LEU A 56 7.85 -2.42 34.08
CA LEU A 56 7.06 -1.86 32.98
C LEU A 56 7.85 -1.85 31.66
N VAL A 57 9.09 -1.35 31.68
CA VAL A 57 10.00 -1.33 30.54
C VAL A 57 10.29 -2.75 30.07
N GLY A 58 10.60 -3.66 30.99
CA GLY A 58 10.88 -5.06 30.72
C GLY A 58 9.68 -5.84 30.16
N TRP A 59 8.45 -5.40 30.42
CA TRP A 59 7.24 -6.03 29.88
C TRP A 59 6.77 -5.38 28.56
N VAL A 60 6.69 -4.05 28.52
CA VAL A 60 6.13 -3.31 27.36
C VAL A 60 7.09 -3.31 26.17
N ILE A 61 8.40 -3.17 26.39
CA ILE A 61 9.36 -3.09 25.27
C ILE A 61 9.40 -4.39 24.47
N PRO A 62 9.52 -5.60 25.07
CA PRO A 62 9.53 -6.83 24.29
C PRO A 62 8.24 -7.07 23.50
N GLU A 63 7.08 -6.75 24.05
CA GLU A 63 5.80 -6.86 23.34
C GLU A 63 5.73 -5.88 22.17
N PHE A 64 6.12 -4.62 22.39
CA PHE A 64 6.20 -3.61 21.34
C PHE A 64 7.21 -4.02 20.26
N VAL A 65 8.41 -4.46 20.63
CA VAL A 65 9.47 -4.90 19.70
C VAL A 65 9.01 -6.13 18.92
N ASN A 66 8.37 -7.09 19.57
CA ASN A 66 7.82 -8.26 18.89
C ASN A 66 6.72 -7.87 17.93
N SER A 67 5.78 -7.01 18.33
CA SER A 67 4.71 -6.49 17.48
C SER A 67 5.25 -5.71 16.28
N ALA A 68 6.24 -4.84 16.50
CA ALA A 68 6.92 -4.09 15.45
C ALA A 68 7.67 -5.04 14.51
N ARG A 69 8.35 -6.05 15.03
CA ARG A 69 9.07 -7.06 14.25
C ARG A 69 8.12 -7.93 13.44
N THR A 70 6.99 -8.36 14.01
CA THR A 70 5.98 -9.13 13.27
C THR A 70 5.35 -8.28 12.19
N SER A 71 4.97 -7.04 12.50
CA SER A 71 4.45 -6.07 11.54
C SER A 71 5.44 -5.86 10.38
N TRP A 72 6.71 -5.60 10.69
CA TRP A 72 7.78 -5.49 9.70
C TRP A 72 7.92 -6.73 8.83
N ARG A 73 8.00 -7.91 9.43
CA ARG A 73 8.12 -9.19 8.71
C ARG A 73 6.91 -9.45 7.81
N THR A 74 5.72 -9.05 8.23
CA THR A 74 4.52 -9.19 7.42
C THR A 74 4.44 -8.18 6.28
N ALA A 75 5.00 -6.97 6.47
CA ALA A 75 4.98 -5.90 5.47
C ALA A 75 6.11 -6.01 4.45
N GLN A 76 7.26 -6.61 4.79
CA GLN A 76 8.42 -6.67 3.91
C GLN A 76 8.11 -7.34 2.55
N PRO A 77 7.43 -8.50 2.48
CA PRO A 77 7.12 -9.11 1.18
C PRO A 77 6.15 -8.23 0.38
N LEU A 78 5.18 -7.58 1.04
CA LEU A 78 4.28 -6.63 0.39
C LEU A 78 5.03 -5.42 -0.18
N ARG A 79 6.00 -4.88 0.56
CA ARG A 79 6.88 -3.80 0.08
C ARG A 79 7.73 -4.23 -1.11
N ALA A 80 8.21 -5.47 -1.13
CA ALA A 80 8.94 -6.01 -2.28
C ALA A 80 8.02 -6.10 -3.51
N LEU A 81 6.82 -6.65 -3.35
CA LEU A 81 5.80 -6.71 -4.40
C LEU A 81 5.46 -5.31 -4.93
N LEU A 82 5.26 -4.35 -4.02
CA LEU A 82 4.89 -2.97 -4.35
C LEU A 82 6.09 -2.05 -4.56
N ASN A 83 7.32 -2.54 -4.68
CA ASN A 83 8.45 -1.67 -4.99
C ASN A 83 8.31 -1.12 -6.42
N PRO A 84 8.41 0.20 -6.68
CA PRO A 84 8.76 1.32 -5.79
C PRO A 84 7.58 2.13 -5.19
N PHE A 85 6.33 1.69 -5.39
CA PHE A 85 5.10 2.34 -4.91
C PHE A 85 4.98 2.51 -3.38
N HIS A 86 5.63 1.64 -2.59
CA HIS A 86 5.48 1.64 -1.13
C HIS A 86 6.18 2.82 -0.43
N ASN A 87 7.08 3.54 -1.11
CA ASN A 87 7.83 4.64 -0.51
C ASN A 87 7.00 5.94 -0.52
N ASP A 88 6.81 6.55 0.64
CA ASP A 88 6.09 7.83 0.76
C ASP A 88 6.75 8.94 -0.07
N SER A 89 8.09 8.97 -0.20
CA SER A 89 8.77 10.01 -1.00
C SER A 89 8.56 9.87 -2.51
N SER A 90 8.14 8.71 -2.99
CA SER A 90 7.96 8.45 -4.42
C SER A 90 6.51 8.72 -4.84
N PRO A 91 6.22 9.67 -5.74
CA PRO A 91 4.85 9.96 -6.15
C PRO A 91 4.19 8.75 -6.82
N VAL A 92 2.91 8.54 -6.51
CA VAL A 92 2.06 7.52 -7.12
C VAL A 92 0.84 8.21 -7.72
N THR A 93 0.57 7.92 -8.99
CA THR A 93 -0.56 8.48 -9.72
C THR A 93 -1.50 7.35 -10.15
N PHE A 94 -2.74 7.43 -9.71
CA PHE A 94 -3.82 6.57 -10.16
C PHE A 94 -4.50 7.16 -11.38
N PHE A 95 -4.56 6.39 -12.47
CA PHE A 95 -5.40 6.71 -13.62
C PHE A 95 -6.69 5.91 -13.54
N LEU A 96 -7.79 6.64 -13.38
CA LEU A 96 -9.15 6.10 -13.34
C LEU A 96 -9.96 6.64 -14.51
N ALA A 97 -10.79 5.78 -15.09
CA ALA A 97 -11.75 6.15 -16.11
C ALA A 97 -12.88 7.01 -15.50
N ALA A 98 -13.11 8.20 -16.03
CA ALA A 98 -14.30 8.98 -15.70
C ALA A 98 -15.46 8.55 -16.60
N MET A 99 -16.64 8.28 -16.02
CA MET A 99 -17.84 7.89 -16.80
C MET A 99 -18.44 9.03 -17.62
N TYR A 100 -18.09 10.30 -17.35
CA TYR A 100 -18.63 11.43 -18.12
C TYR A 100 -17.78 11.75 -19.35
N PRO A 101 -18.41 12.20 -20.46
CA PRO A 101 -17.68 12.69 -21.62
C PRO A 101 -16.81 13.90 -21.26
N ALA A 102 -15.65 14.02 -21.90
CA ALA A 102 -14.71 15.13 -21.76
C ALA A 102 -15.36 16.51 -21.94
N ALA A 103 -16.49 16.57 -22.66
CA ALA A 103 -17.28 17.78 -22.92
C ALA A 103 -18.10 18.31 -21.73
N SER A 104 -18.15 17.60 -20.59
CA SER A 104 -18.60 18.21 -19.32
C SER A 104 -17.48 19.09 -18.75
N ASN A 105 -17.13 20.12 -19.52
CA ASN A 105 -16.28 21.20 -19.05
C ASN A 105 -16.96 21.79 -17.82
N VAL A 106 -16.25 21.79 -16.70
CA VAL A 106 -16.49 22.72 -15.59
C VAL A 106 -17.70 22.37 -14.71
N PHE A 107 -17.48 21.52 -13.71
CA PHE A 107 -17.91 21.87 -12.36
C PHE A 107 -16.73 22.52 -11.64
N GLU A 108 -16.38 23.75 -12.03
CA GLU A 108 -15.52 24.61 -11.20
C GLU A 108 -16.34 25.00 -9.97
N LYS A 109 -16.12 24.29 -8.87
CA LYS A 109 -16.31 24.94 -7.57
C LYS A 109 -15.12 25.87 -7.40
N SER A 110 -15.38 27.17 -7.29
CA SER A 110 -14.37 28.21 -7.09
C SER A 110 -13.49 27.84 -5.91
N ILE A 111 -12.20 27.63 -6.15
CA ILE A 111 -11.19 27.53 -5.09
C ILE A 111 -10.97 28.96 -4.57
N PRO A 112 -11.13 29.26 -3.27
CA PRO A 112 -10.81 30.57 -2.75
C PRO A 112 -9.31 30.84 -2.90
N LEU A 113 -9.00 32.02 -3.44
CA LEU A 113 -7.67 32.46 -3.88
C LEU A 113 -6.75 32.95 -2.75
N GLU A 114 -7.06 32.66 -1.49
CA GLU A 114 -6.27 33.15 -0.36
C GLU A 114 -5.80 32.02 0.56
N ILE A 115 -4.50 31.79 0.51
CA ILE A 115 -3.73 30.95 1.43
C ILE A 115 -3.61 31.71 2.74
N ASN A 116 -4.52 31.43 3.69
CA ASN A 116 -4.34 31.87 5.06
C ASN A 116 -3.43 30.88 5.80
N LYS A 117 -2.36 31.39 6.43
CA LYS A 117 -1.29 30.67 7.14
C LYS A 117 -1.77 30.03 8.44
N THR A 118 -2.73 29.13 8.36
CA THR A 118 -3.11 28.26 9.47
C THR A 118 -3.03 26.84 8.96
N ASP A 119 -2.18 26.03 9.59
CA ASP A 119 -1.99 24.59 9.36
C ASP A 119 -3.29 23.81 9.63
N ILE A 120 -4.28 24.02 8.77
CA ILE A 120 -5.52 23.26 8.73
C ILE A 120 -5.54 22.65 7.34
N VAL A 121 -5.30 21.35 7.28
CA VAL A 121 -5.52 20.55 6.07
C VAL A 121 -7.00 20.66 5.74
N VAL A 122 -7.33 21.47 4.74
CA VAL A 122 -8.68 21.56 4.19
C VAL A 122 -8.90 20.30 3.37
N PRO A 123 -9.86 19.43 3.73
CA PRO A 123 -10.07 18.20 2.97
C PRO A 123 -10.62 18.54 1.58
N HIS A 124 -9.92 18.10 0.54
CA HIS A 124 -10.48 18.04 -0.81
C HIS A 124 -11.49 16.89 -0.87
N HIS A 125 -12.73 17.17 -0.45
CA HIS A 125 -13.84 16.23 -0.59
C HIS A 125 -14.53 16.40 -1.94
N GLY A 126 -14.50 15.31 -2.71
CA GLY A 126 -15.23 15.13 -3.96
C GLY A 126 -14.29 14.88 -5.11
N ILE A 127 -14.06 13.60 -5.43
CA ILE A 127 -13.67 13.24 -6.78
C ILE A 127 -14.84 13.71 -7.67
N PRO A 128 -14.70 14.75 -8.51
CA PRO A 128 -15.83 15.38 -9.21
C PRO A 128 -16.36 14.55 -10.38
N TRP A 129 -15.82 13.35 -10.57
CA TRP A 129 -16.18 12.43 -11.64
C TRP A 129 -16.79 11.15 -11.08
N VAL A 130 -17.86 10.69 -11.73
CA VAL A 130 -18.47 9.40 -11.45
C VAL A 130 -17.54 8.30 -11.97
N LEU A 131 -17.08 7.46 -11.04
CA LEU A 131 -16.32 6.24 -11.32
C LEU A 131 -17.29 5.07 -11.38
N THR A 132 -16.95 4.05 -12.15
CA THR A 132 -17.69 2.79 -12.04
C THR A 132 -17.50 2.22 -10.63
N GLU A 133 -18.52 1.53 -10.12
CA GLU A 133 -18.42 0.87 -8.82
C GLU A 133 -17.23 -0.09 -8.79
N SER A 134 -17.03 -0.84 -9.86
CA SER A 134 -15.95 -1.83 -9.97
C SER A 134 -14.55 -1.19 -9.98
N ASP A 135 -14.35 -0.07 -10.68
CA ASP A 135 -13.06 0.64 -10.64
C ASP A 135 -12.80 1.21 -9.25
N THR A 136 -13.86 1.67 -8.56
CA THR A 136 -13.78 2.17 -7.17
C THR A 136 -13.42 1.06 -6.20
N GLN A 137 -13.98 -0.13 -6.36
CA GLN A 137 -13.62 -1.32 -5.57
C GLN A 137 -12.15 -1.70 -5.80
N ALA A 138 -11.72 -1.81 -7.07
CA ALA A 138 -10.33 -2.08 -7.41
C ALA A 138 -9.37 -1.04 -6.81
N PHE A 139 -9.72 0.24 -6.90
CA PHE A 139 -8.98 1.33 -6.28
C PHE A 139 -8.87 1.15 -4.75
N GLY A 140 -9.98 0.87 -4.07
CA GLY A 140 -10.01 0.63 -2.63
C GLY A 140 -9.12 -0.54 -2.19
N TYR A 141 -9.13 -1.64 -2.94
CA TYR A 141 -8.26 -2.80 -2.69
C TYR A 141 -6.78 -2.46 -2.79
N VAL A 142 -6.38 -1.69 -3.80
CA VAL A 142 -4.99 -1.26 -3.98
C VAL A 142 -4.57 -0.25 -2.93
N MET A 143 -5.43 0.70 -2.61
CA MET A 143 -5.18 1.68 -1.55
C MET A 143 -4.97 0.99 -0.20
N ALA A 144 -5.75 -0.05 0.10
CA ALA A 144 -5.55 -0.85 1.30
C ALA A 144 -4.17 -1.52 1.33
N LEU A 145 -3.70 -2.07 0.19
CA LEU A 145 -2.35 -2.64 0.09
C LEU A 145 -1.24 -1.59 0.22
N LEU A 146 -1.40 -0.43 -0.43
CA LEU A 146 -0.45 0.69 -0.31
C LEU A 146 -0.34 1.15 1.14
N ALA A 147 -1.47 1.39 1.81
CA ALA A 147 -1.51 1.77 3.21
C ALA A 147 -0.86 0.71 4.11
N GLN A 148 -1.15 -0.58 3.87
CA GLN A 148 -0.52 -1.69 4.58
C GLN A 148 1.00 -1.76 4.36
N ALA A 149 1.49 -1.33 3.19
CA ALA A 149 2.92 -1.23 2.91
C ALA A 149 3.58 0.01 3.53
N GLY A 150 2.77 0.97 4.02
CA GLY A 150 3.19 2.22 4.65
C GLY A 150 3.07 3.45 3.75
N LYS A 151 2.44 3.34 2.58
CA LYS A 151 2.21 4.46 1.65
C LYS A 151 0.90 5.17 2.00
N ILE A 152 1.02 6.36 2.57
CA ILE A 152 -0.13 7.17 3.02
C ILE A 152 -0.18 8.57 2.40
N SER A 153 0.90 8.97 1.71
CA SER A 153 1.06 10.31 1.16
C SER A 153 1.61 10.28 -0.28
N ASN A 154 1.62 11.43 -0.96
CA ASN A 154 2.06 11.58 -2.36
C ASN A 154 1.32 10.63 -3.31
N ILE A 155 0.00 10.56 -3.13
CA ILE A 155 -0.93 9.83 -3.98
C ILE A 155 -1.81 10.85 -4.70
N SER A 156 -1.79 10.82 -6.02
CA SER A 156 -2.63 11.63 -6.88
C SER A 156 -3.62 10.73 -7.61
N ILE A 157 -4.88 11.18 -7.71
CA ILE A 157 -5.90 10.50 -8.51
C ILE A 157 -6.21 11.40 -9.69
N VAL A 158 -6.15 10.81 -10.87
CA VAL A 158 -6.02 11.55 -12.11
C VAL A 158 -6.97 10.98 -13.15
N ARG A 159 -7.60 11.89 -13.88
CA ARG A 159 -8.37 11.53 -15.07
C ARG A 159 -7.43 11.23 -16.22
N ASP A 160 -7.78 10.17 -16.92
CA ASP A 160 -7.11 9.58 -18.06
C ASP A 160 -6.67 10.55 -19.20
N ASP A 161 -7.28 11.73 -19.29
CA ASP A 161 -7.04 12.77 -20.32
C ASP A 161 -6.18 13.95 -19.87
N SER A 162 -5.78 14.03 -18.60
CA SER A 162 -5.23 15.25 -17.97
C SER A 162 -3.78 15.64 -18.33
N GLY A 163 -3.13 14.99 -19.29
CA GLY A 163 -1.81 15.43 -19.81
C GLY A 163 -0.66 15.46 -18.80
N ILE A 164 -0.77 14.74 -17.67
CA ILE A 164 0.26 14.72 -16.62
C ILE A 164 1.59 14.17 -17.14
N ASN A 165 2.70 14.73 -16.66
CA ASN A 165 4.04 14.20 -16.91
C ASN A 165 4.20 12.82 -16.26
N ILE A 166 4.10 11.79 -17.09
CA ILE A 166 4.10 10.36 -16.72
C ILE A 166 5.52 9.88 -16.37
N ALA A 167 6.55 10.64 -16.73
CA ALA A 167 7.94 10.22 -16.60
C ALA A 167 8.41 10.16 -15.14
N GLU A 168 7.87 11.00 -14.26
CA GLU A 168 8.43 11.22 -12.91
C GLU A 168 7.66 10.49 -11.79
N THR A 169 6.57 9.79 -12.13
CA THR A 169 5.68 9.16 -11.15
C THR A 169 5.57 7.66 -11.35
N ASN A 170 5.33 6.94 -10.26
CA ASN A 170 4.80 5.59 -10.32
C ASN A 170 3.33 5.64 -10.73
N ILE A 171 2.88 4.66 -11.50
CA ILE A 171 1.59 4.72 -12.17
C ILE A 171 0.77 3.49 -11.81
N ILE A 172 -0.48 3.70 -11.43
CA ILE A 172 -1.44 2.62 -11.24
C ILE A 172 -2.61 2.90 -12.17
N VAL A 173 -2.86 1.99 -13.10
CA VAL A 173 -3.92 2.13 -14.09
C VAL A 173 -5.02 1.13 -13.78
N ILE A 174 -6.24 1.63 -13.62
CA ILE A 174 -7.43 0.83 -13.34
C ILE A 174 -8.43 0.98 -14.47
N GLY A 175 -8.90 -0.16 -14.98
CA GLY A 175 -9.86 -0.23 -16.07
C GLY A 175 -9.25 -0.73 -17.38
N SER A 176 -10.09 -1.23 -18.28
CA SER A 176 -9.68 -1.82 -19.56
C SER A 176 -9.32 -0.77 -20.60
N PRO A 177 -8.65 -1.11 -21.72
CA PRO A 177 -8.46 -0.22 -22.87
C PRO A 177 -9.74 0.43 -23.45
N LYS A 178 -10.94 -0.07 -23.10
CA LYS A 178 -12.22 0.55 -23.47
C LYS A 178 -12.60 1.68 -22.51
N SER A 179 -12.38 1.50 -21.21
CA SER A 179 -12.72 2.50 -20.20
C SER A 179 -11.57 3.47 -19.91
N ASN A 180 -10.33 3.03 -20.10
CA ASN A 180 -9.10 3.75 -19.75
C ASN A 180 -8.10 3.74 -20.94
N PHE A 181 -7.93 4.90 -21.56
CA PHE A 181 -6.97 5.22 -22.59
C PHE A 181 -5.52 4.99 -22.16
N LYS A 182 -5.12 5.21 -20.90
CA LYS A 182 -3.80 4.78 -20.42
C LYS A 182 -3.63 3.28 -20.49
N SER A 183 -4.65 2.49 -20.15
CA SER A 183 -4.59 1.04 -20.37
C SER A 183 -4.39 0.72 -21.85
N ARG A 184 -5.03 1.47 -22.77
CA ARG A 184 -4.80 1.31 -24.22
C ARG A 184 -3.40 1.70 -24.66
N GLN A 185 -2.88 2.83 -24.18
CA GLN A 185 -1.52 3.28 -24.47
C GLN A 185 -0.51 2.24 -23.98
N ILE A 186 -0.68 1.75 -22.76
CA ILE A 186 0.19 0.72 -22.20
C ILE A 186 0.09 -0.58 -23.01
N ASN A 187 -1.12 -1.00 -23.37
CA ASN A 187 -1.35 -2.19 -24.21
C ASN A 187 -0.64 -2.11 -25.57
N ASN A 188 -0.48 -0.91 -26.13
CA ASN A 188 0.17 -0.68 -27.42
C ASN A 188 1.69 -0.43 -27.30
N SER A 189 2.12 0.26 -26.23
CA SER A 189 3.50 0.70 -26.05
C SER A 189 4.38 -0.38 -25.42
N PHE A 190 3.85 -1.13 -24.45
CA PHE A 190 4.64 -2.08 -23.68
C PHE A 190 4.84 -3.39 -24.44
N LYS A 191 5.86 -3.39 -25.31
CA LYS A 191 6.27 -4.57 -26.10
C LYS A 191 6.64 -5.80 -25.24
N LYS A 192 6.86 -5.62 -23.93
CA LYS A 192 7.25 -6.67 -23.00
C LYS A 192 6.09 -7.32 -22.25
N LEU A 193 4.85 -6.92 -22.54
CA LEU A 193 3.66 -7.58 -21.98
C LEU A 193 3.45 -8.95 -22.68
N PRO A 194 3.61 -10.09 -21.99
CA PRO A 194 3.36 -11.40 -22.58
C PRO A 194 1.87 -11.65 -22.86
N VAL A 195 0.98 -10.79 -22.33
CA VAL A 195 -0.47 -10.83 -22.53
C VAL A 195 -0.99 -9.42 -22.78
N ARG A 196 -1.97 -9.30 -23.68
CA ARG A 196 -2.53 -8.01 -24.12
C ARG A 196 -4.01 -8.12 -24.42
N PHE A 197 -4.71 -7.00 -24.31
CA PHE A 197 -6.08 -6.90 -24.81
C PHE A 197 -6.09 -6.83 -26.34
N ASP A 198 -7.02 -7.55 -26.95
CA ASP A 198 -7.33 -7.48 -28.38
C ASP A 198 -8.87 -7.42 -28.56
N THR A 199 -9.32 -7.27 -29.80
CA THR A 199 -10.74 -7.29 -30.15
C THR A 199 -10.99 -8.27 -31.28
N ILE A 200 -11.82 -9.29 -31.03
CA ILE A 200 -12.28 -10.24 -32.04
C ILE A 200 -13.80 -10.13 -32.15
N ASN A 201 -14.31 -9.88 -33.36
CA ASN A 201 -15.75 -9.72 -33.64
C ASN A 201 -16.45 -8.69 -32.72
N GLY A 202 -15.77 -7.58 -32.42
CA GLY A 202 -16.28 -6.51 -31.54
C GLY A 202 -16.24 -6.82 -30.03
N ARG A 203 -15.89 -8.05 -29.65
CA ARG A 203 -15.71 -8.45 -28.24
C ARG A 203 -14.27 -8.24 -27.82
N GLN A 204 -14.10 -7.69 -26.63
CA GLN A 204 -12.77 -7.53 -26.04
C GLN A 204 -12.32 -8.88 -25.48
N ILE A 205 -11.07 -9.22 -25.74
CA ILE A 205 -10.44 -10.45 -25.29
C ILE A 205 -9.06 -10.14 -24.75
N ILE A 206 -8.45 -11.09 -24.05
CA ILE A 206 -7.02 -11.10 -23.74
C ILE A 206 -6.38 -12.18 -24.61
N ILE A 207 -5.20 -11.89 -25.16
CA ILE A 207 -4.40 -12.83 -25.93
C ILE A 207 -2.99 -12.88 -25.37
N ASP A 208 -2.34 -14.04 -25.47
CA ASP A 208 -0.90 -14.14 -25.22
C ASP A 208 -0.10 -13.58 -26.41
N GLU A 209 1.21 -13.38 -26.20
CA GLU A 209 2.13 -12.82 -27.20
C GLU A 209 2.07 -13.60 -28.53
N ASN A 210 1.98 -14.93 -28.44
CA ASN A 210 1.95 -15.85 -29.58
C ASN A 210 0.54 -16.11 -30.14
N ARG A 211 -0.51 -15.51 -29.58
CA ARG A 211 -1.92 -15.74 -29.93
C ARG A 211 -2.39 -17.21 -29.83
N LYS A 212 -1.67 -18.03 -29.07
CA LYS A 212 -2.02 -19.44 -28.81
C LYS A 212 -3.12 -19.57 -27.77
N HIS A 213 -3.19 -18.62 -26.84
CA HIS A 213 -4.18 -18.59 -25.78
C HIS A 213 -5.00 -17.31 -25.87
N GLN A 214 -6.31 -17.48 -25.71
CA GLN A 214 -7.28 -16.42 -25.79
C GLN A 214 -8.26 -16.57 -24.62
N TRP A 215 -8.49 -15.48 -23.92
CA TRP A 215 -9.44 -15.41 -22.82
C TRP A 215 -10.53 -14.42 -23.21
N GLN A 216 -11.77 -14.86 -23.14
CA GLN A 216 -12.95 -14.08 -23.45
C GLN A 216 -13.94 -14.23 -22.31
N SER A 217 -14.64 -13.17 -21.94
CA SER A 217 -15.71 -13.28 -20.95
C SER A 217 -16.87 -14.10 -21.52
N ASP A 218 -17.47 -14.92 -20.67
CA ASP A 218 -18.71 -15.64 -20.91
C ASP A 218 -19.69 -15.43 -19.73
N ASP A 219 -20.78 -16.20 -19.68
CA ASP A 219 -21.80 -16.05 -18.63
C ASP A 219 -21.30 -16.49 -17.24
N ALA A 220 -20.23 -17.29 -17.17
CA ALA A 220 -19.69 -17.87 -15.94
C ALA A 220 -18.39 -17.20 -15.48
N PHE A 221 -17.60 -16.68 -16.42
CA PHE A 221 -16.26 -16.19 -16.17
C PHE A 221 -16.02 -14.84 -16.81
N ASP A 222 -15.28 -14.00 -16.09
CA ASP A 222 -14.73 -12.77 -16.61
C ASP A 222 -13.23 -12.75 -16.34
N TYR A 223 -12.46 -12.13 -17.22
CA TYR A 223 -11.01 -12.17 -17.14
C TYR A 223 -10.42 -10.78 -17.04
N GLY A 224 -9.22 -10.70 -16.48
CA GLY A 224 -8.47 -9.46 -16.43
C GLY A 224 -6.96 -9.66 -16.37
N ILE A 225 -6.22 -8.59 -16.61
CA ILE A 225 -4.77 -8.54 -16.55
C ILE A 225 -4.37 -7.82 -15.26
N LEU A 226 -3.57 -8.51 -14.45
CA LEU A 226 -2.76 -7.93 -13.41
C LEU A 226 -1.32 -7.86 -13.91
N ALA A 227 -0.74 -6.67 -14.00
CA ALA A 227 0.65 -6.53 -14.40
C ALA A 227 1.40 -5.49 -13.55
N LYS A 228 2.70 -5.70 -13.39
CA LYS A 228 3.67 -4.75 -12.86
C LYS A 228 4.85 -4.67 -13.82
N LEU A 229 5.11 -3.51 -14.38
CA LEU A 229 6.07 -3.28 -15.47
C LEU A 229 7.00 -2.11 -15.13
N PRO A 230 8.23 -2.05 -15.68
CA PRO A 230 9.06 -0.86 -15.58
C PRO A 230 8.43 0.30 -16.37
N ASN A 231 8.45 1.53 -15.87
CA ASN A 231 8.05 2.67 -16.70
C ASN A 231 9.07 2.85 -17.84
N GLU A 232 8.59 2.95 -19.09
CA GLU A 232 9.47 3.08 -20.26
C GLU A 232 10.24 4.40 -20.28
N GLN A 233 9.72 5.43 -19.60
CA GLN A 233 10.33 6.75 -19.52
C GLN A 233 11.35 6.87 -18.37
N ASP A 234 11.19 6.08 -17.30
CA ASP A 234 12.09 6.03 -16.14
C ASP A 234 12.10 4.63 -15.53
N ILE A 235 13.23 3.93 -15.61
CA ILE A 235 13.38 2.55 -15.14
C ILE A 235 13.31 2.41 -13.62
N GLU A 236 13.50 3.51 -12.87
CA GLU A 236 13.32 3.53 -11.42
C GLU A 236 11.84 3.61 -11.01
N LYS A 237 10.95 3.94 -11.96
CA LYS A 237 9.50 3.93 -11.75
C LYS A 237 8.88 2.67 -12.31
N ALA A 238 7.67 2.39 -11.84
CA ALA A 238 6.90 1.25 -12.32
C ALA A 238 5.45 1.63 -12.64
N VAL A 239 4.83 0.76 -13.44
CA VAL A 239 3.43 0.80 -13.81
C VAL A 239 2.76 -0.47 -13.30
N ILE A 240 1.69 -0.33 -12.52
CA ILE A 240 0.77 -1.41 -12.20
C ILE A 240 -0.49 -1.25 -13.04
N ILE A 241 -0.95 -2.34 -13.64
CA ILE A 241 -2.18 -2.39 -14.44
C ILE A 241 -3.15 -3.36 -13.78
N LEU A 242 -4.38 -2.90 -13.59
CA LEU A 242 -5.50 -3.66 -13.06
C LEU A 242 -6.67 -3.46 -14.03
N ALA A 243 -6.79 -4.36 -14.99
CA ALA A 243 -7.71 -4.16 -16.10
C ALA A 243 -8.50 -5.44 -16.37
N GLY A 244 -9.82 -5.40 -16.28
CA GLY A 244 -10.70 -6.48 -16.73
C GLY A 244 -11.05 -6.37 -18.21
N ILE A 245 -11.57 -7.44 -18.80
CA ILE A 245 -12.32 -7.35 -20.07
C ILE A 245 -13.59 -6.53 -19.85
N SER A 246 -14.27 -6.75 -18.71
CA SER A 246 -15.40 -5.94 -18.24
C SER A 246 -15.06 -5.18 -16.94
N TYR A 247 -16.03 -4.40 -16.46
CA TYR A 247 -15.93 -3.74 -15.16
C TYR A 247 -15.78 -4.76 -14.01
N ILE A 248 -16.52 -5.87 -14.06
CA ILE A 248 -16.46 -6.93 -13.03
C ILE A 248 -15.05 -7.52 -12.97
N GLY A 249 -14.45 -7.87 -14.11
CA GLY A 249 -13.08 -8.36 -14.18
C GLY A 249 -12.06 -7.36 -13.64
N THR A 250 -12.31 -6.05 -13.75
CA THR A 250 -11.42 -5.03 -13.17
C THR A 250 -11.45 -5.07 -11.64
N ALA A 251 -12.64 -5.13 -11.04
CA ALA A 251 -12.79 -5.34 -9.60
C ALA A 251 -12.19 -6.68 -9.15
N GLY A 252 -12.42 -7.76 -9.93
CA GLY A 252 -11.91 -9.09 -9.67
C GLY A 252 -10.38 -9.14 -9.63
N VAL A 253 -9.71 -8.47 -10.56
CA VAL A 253 -8.26 -8.33 -10.56
C VAL A 253 -7.76 -7.59 -9.31
N GLY A 254 -8.39 -6.46 -8.96
CA GLY A 254 -8.04 -5.71 -7.75
C GLY A 254 -8.23 -6.53 -6.47
N TYR A 255 -9.36 -7.24 -6.37
CA TYR A 255 -9.66 -8.15 -5.27
C TYR A 255 -8.66 -9.30 -5.18
N PHE A 256 -8.32 -9.92 -6.31
CA PHE A 256 -7.32 -10.98 -6.38
C PHE A 256 -5.98 -10.49 -5.85
N LEU A 257 -5.49 -9.34 -6.32
CA LEU A 257 -4.24 -8.76 -5.82
C LEU A 257 -4.33 -8.53 -4.31
N TRP A 258 -5.39 -7.90 -3.80
CA TRP A 258 -5.56 -7.66 -2.36
C TRP A 258 -5.62 -8.94 -1.53
N LYS A 259 -6.30 -9.97 -2.00
CA LYS A 259 -6.48 -11.22 -1.24
C LYS A 259 -5.28 -12.16 -1.34
N ARG A 260 -4.61 -12.17 -2.50
CA ARG A 260 -3.60 -13.15 -2.91
C ARG A 260 -2.21 -12.52 -3.12
N TRP A 261 -1.97 -11.30 -2.63
CA TRP A 261 -0.70 -10.61 -2.85
C TRP A 261 0.53 -11.43 -2.45
N ARG A 262 0.44 -12.29 -1.42
CA ARG A 262 1.55 -13.19 -1.02
C ARG A 262 1.85 -14.23 -2.09
N ASP A 263 0.82 -14.82 -2.69
CA ASP A 263 0.97 -15.82 -3.75
C ASP A 263 1.59 -15.15 -5.00
N VAL A 264 1.20 -13.91 -5.27
CA VAL A 264 1.81 -13.07 -6.32
C VAL A 264 3.27 -12.74 -5.99
N GLU A 265 3.57 -12.35 -4.75
CA GLU A 265 4.94 -12.04 -4.32
C GLU A 265 5.86 -13.25 -4.44
N VAL A 266 5.42 -14.42 -3.96
CA VAL A 266 6.20 -15.67 -4.04
C VAL A 266 6.45 -16.06 -5.49
N SER A 267 5.43 -16.01 -6.34
CA SER A 267 5.57 -16.41 -7.76
C SER A 267 6.42 -15.46 -8.60
N THR A 268 6.50 -14.18 -8.21
CA THR A 268 7.19 -13.14 -8.99
C THR A 268 8.49 -12.68 -8.34
N SER A 269 8.71 -13.02 -7.06
CA SER A 269 9.79 -12.50 -6.21
C SER A 269 9.88 -10.98 -6.22
N GLY A 270 8.74 -10.30 -6.28
CA GLY A 270 8.62 -8.84 -6.36
C GLY A 270 9.11 -8.19 -7.66
N LYS A 271 9.50 -8.98 -8.67
CA LYS A 271 9.96 -8.51 -9.98
C LYS A 271 8.78 -8.04 -10.84
N TYR A 272 9.06 -7.63 -12.07
CA TYR A 272 8.04 -7.33 -13.06
C TYR A 272 7.33 -8.59 -13.53
N PHE A 273 6.02 -8.50 -13.75
CA PHE A 273 5.16 -9.63 -14.11
C PHE A 273 3.91 -9.18 -14.85
N ALA A 274 3.26 -10.14 -15.52
CA ALA A 274 1.91 -9.99 -16.05
C ALA A 274 1.20 -11.34 -15.96
N MET A 275 -0.03 -11.34 -15.46
CA MET A 275 -0.84 -12.54 -15.29
C MET A 275 -2.29 -12.28 -15.67
N VAL A 276 -2.94 -13.31 -16.22
CA VAL A 276 -4.38 -13.30 -16.47
C VAL A 276 -5.08 -13.87 -15.25
N ILE A 277 -6.05 -13.12 -14.74
CA ILE A 277 -6.90 -13.47 -13.61
C ILE A 277 -8.29 -13.82 -14.15
N ASN A 278 -8.91 -14.81 -13.52
CA ASN A 278 -10.30 -15.21 -13.69
C ASN A 278 -11.02 -15.01 -12.36
#